data_AF-A0AAV2LDP6-F1
#
_entry.id   AF-A0AAV2LDP6-F1
#
_cell.length_a   1.000
_cell.length_b   1.000
_cell.length_c   1.000
_cell.angle_alpha   90.00
_cell.angle_beta   90.00
_cell.angle_gamma   90.00
#
_symmetry.space_group_name_H-M   'P 1'
#
loop_
_entity.id
_entity.type
_entity.pdbx_description
1 polymer ?
#
loop_
_entity_poly.entity_id
_entity_poly.type
_entity_poly.pdbx_seq_one_letter_code
_entity_poly.pdbx_strand_id
1 'polypeptide(L)'
;MDDTQFYPQIVLPRKLQSDVLRQMHEGPVGGHFGVECTVARLQSRFYWYHMREDVALWCRTCTDCACRVGPKKTPRAAMGTVRVGAPMERIALDIMGPLNETDRKND
;
A
#
# COMPACT_ATOMS: atom_id res chain seq x y z
N MET A 1 18.87 -6.70 37.64
CA MET A 1 19.50 -7.87 37.00
C MET A 1 19.27 -7.69 35.51
N ASP A 2 20.33 -7.29 34.81
CA ASP A 2 20.33 -6.98 33.38
C ASP A 2 20.51 -8.30 32.61
N ASP A 3 19.39 -9.00 32.33
CA ASP A 3 19.39 -10.17 31.47
C ASP A 3 19.39 -9.70 30.01
N THR A 4 20.50 -9.11 29.57
CA THR A 4 20.74 -8.91 28.14
C THR A 4 21.02 -10.28 27.52
N GLN A 5 19.95 -10.96 27.09
CA GLN A 5 20.04 -12.27 26.46
C GLN A 5 20.54 -12.13 25.02
N PHE A 6 21.72 -12.69 24.74
CA PHE A 6 22.30 -12.73 23.40
C PHE A 6 21.73 -13.91 22.61
N TYR A 7 21.12 -13.61 21.47
CA TYR A 7 20.66 -14.62 20.51
C TYR A 7 21.59 -14.65 19.30
N PRO A 8 22.17 -15.81 18.93
CA PRO A 8 23.01 -15.89 17.75
C PRO A 8 22.18 -15.65 16.49
N GLN A 9 22.67 -14.76 15.62
CA GLN A 9 22.10 -14.47 14.31
C GLN A 9 23.02 -14.97 13.21
N ILE A 10 22.44 -15.56 12.16
CA ILE A 10 23.17 -15.98 10.96
C ILE A 10 23.33 -14.77 10.05
N VAL A 11 24.59 -14.43 9.72
CA VAL A 11 24.87 -13.39 8.73
C VAL A 11 24.55 -13.93 7.34
N LEU A 12 23.56 -13.32 6.69
CA LEU A 12 23.01 -13.83 5.44
C LEU A 12 23.84 -13.35 4.23
N PRO A 13 24.34 -14.26 3.38
CA PRO A 13 24.95 -13.90 2.10
C PRO A 13 23.95 -13.15 1.21
N ARG A 14 24.42 -12.15 0.44
CA ARG A 14 23.57 -11.34 -0.47
C ARG A 14 22.66 -12.18 -1.37
N LYS A 15 23.17 -13.30 -1.90
CA LYS A 15 22.43 -14.20 -2.79
C LYS A 15 21.18 -14.86 -2.18
N LEU A 16 21.07 -14.90 -0.84
CA LEU A 16 19.94 -15.52 -0.14
C LEU A 16 18.95 -14.47 0.42
N GLN A 17 19.30 -13.19 0.40
CA GLN A 17 18.51 -12.14 1.06
C GLN A 17 17.13 -12.01 0.42
N SER A 18 17.03 -12.05 -0.91
CA SER A 18 15.76 -11.99 -1.63
C SER A 18 14.83 -13.14 -1.30
N ASP A 19 15.35 -14.36 -1.21
CA ASP A 19 14.55 -15.56 -0.95
C ASP A 19 14.03 -15.57 0.49
N VAL A 20 14.88 -15.17 1.44
CA VAL A 20 14.48 -15.03 2.84
C VAL A 20 13.47 -13.88 3.00
N LEU A 21 13.68 -12.73 2.37
CA LEU A 21 12.73 -11.61 2.39
C LEU A 21 11.37 -12.03 1.84
N ARG A 22 11.35 -12.73 0.70
CA ARG A 22 10.13 -13.29 0.13
C ARG A 22 9.41 -14.21 1.11
N GLN A 23 10.10 -15.15 1.75
CA GLN A 23 9.46 -16.06 2.71
C GLN A 23 8.97 -15.34 3.97
N MET A 24 9.72 -14.35 4.46
CA MET A 24 9.39 -13.58 5.66
C MET A 24 8.34 -12.48 5.43
N HIS A 25 8.06 -12.12 4.17
CA HIS A 25 7.03 -11.15 3.81
C HIS A 25 5.81 -11.79 3.14
N GLU A 26 5.98 -12.62 2.12
CA GLU A 26 4.90 -13.21 1.30
C GLU A 26 4.56 -14.64 1.74
N GLY A 27 5.51 -15.34 2.37
CA GLY A 27 5.36 -16.75 2.72
C GLY A 27 4.31 -17.01 3.82
N PRO A 28 4.07 -18.29 4.16
CA PRO A 28 3.12 -18.68 5.21
C PRO A 28 3.38 -18.03 6.57
N VAL A 29 4.64 -17.66 6.82
CA VAL A 29 5.11 -17.01 8.05
C VAL A 29 5.11 -15.47 7.91
N GLY A 30 5.01 -14.94 6.69
CA GLY A 30 5.22 -13.53 6.37
C GLY A 30 3.95 -12.68 6.24
N GLY A 31 2.82 -13.27 5.84
CA GLY A 31 1.49 -12.65 5.94
C GLY A 31 1.32 -11.24 5.37
N HIS A 32 2.23 -10.77 4.50
CA HIS A 32 2.38 -9.38 4.06
C HIS A 32 2.49 -8.36 5.20
N PHE A 33 3.19 -8.73 6.28
CA PHE A 33 3.42 -7.82 7.40
C PHE A 33 4.20 -6.57 6.96
N GLY A 34 3.94 -5.47 7.69
CA GLY A 34 4.68 -4.22 7.51
C GLY A 34 6.12 -4.32 8.01
N VAL A 35 6.90 -3.29 7.70
CA VAL A 35 8.36 -3.24 7.90
C VAL A 35 8.79 -3.69 9.29
N GLU A 36 8.21 -3.10 10.35
CA GLU A 36 8.64 -3.37 11.73
C GLU A 36 8.42 -4.84 12.14
N CYS A 37 7.28 -5.43 11.77
CA CYS A 37 7.00 -6.83 12.06
C CYS A 37 7.93 -7.77 11.26
N THR A 38 8.20 -7.47 10.00
CA THR A 38 9.11 -8.27 9.17
C THR A 38 10.55 -8.17 9.67
N VAL A 39 11.02 -6.97 10.07
CA VAL A 39 12.35 -6.76 10.67
C VAL A 39 12.49 -7.54 11.97
N ALA A 40 11.54 -7.39 12.91
CA ALA A 40 11.59 -8.10 14.19
C ALA A 40 11.65 -9.62 13.99
N ARG A 41 10.92 -10.15 13.01
CA ARG A 41 10.94 -11.56 12.67
C ARG A 41 12.27 -11.99 12.07
N LEU A 42 12.85 -11.23 11.15
CA LEU A 42 14.17 -11.49 10.58
C LEU A 42 15.26 -11.51 11.67
N GLN A 43 15.23 -10.54 12.57
CA GLN A 43 16.20 -10.41 13.66
C GLN A 43 16.16 -11.56 14.67
N SER A 44 15.13 -12.40 14.66
CA SER A 44 15.12 -13.61 15.48
C SER A 44 16.15 -14.67 15.04
N ARG A 45 16.63 -14.61 13.78
CA ARG A 45 17.49 -15.66 13.19
C ARG A 45 18.59 -15.14 12.28
N PHE A 46 18.41 -13.98 11.66
CA PHE A 46 19.25 -13.51 10.57
C PHE A 46 19.75 -12.10 10.82
N TYR A 47 20.86 -11.76 10.18
CA TYR A 47 21.43 -10.42 10.13
C TYR A 47 22.06 -10.15 8.75
N TRP A 48 21.97 -8.91 8.26
CA TRP A 48 22.87 -8.38 7.22
C TRP A 48 22.91 -6.85 7.28
N TYR A 49 23.93 -6.26 6.64
CA TYR A 49 24.09 -4.81 6.56
C TYR A 49 22.94 -4.18 5.75
N HIS A 50 22.33 -3.12 6.28
CA HIS A 50 21.13 -2.46 5.73
C HIS A 50 19.86 -3.31 5.64
N MET A 51 19.72 -4.33 6.50
CA MET A 51 18.51 -5.16 6.54
C MET A 51 17.22 -4.35 6.60
N ARG A 52 17.14 -3.32 7.45
CA ARG A 52 15.90 -2.57 7.65
C ARG A 52 15.52 -1.79 6.39
N GLU A 53 16.50 -1.21 5.72
CA GLU A 53 16.32 -0.48 4.46
C GLU A 53 15.90 -1.41 3.34
N ASP A 54 16.50 -2.60 3.25
CA ASP A 54 16.13 -3.63 2.28
C ASP A 54 14.70 -4.14 2.52
N VAL A 55 14.32 -4.41 3.78
CA VAL A 55 12.95 -4.79 4.15
C VAL A 55 11.97 -3.67 3.81
N ALA A 56 12.30 -2.42 4.14
CA ALA A 56 11.46 -1.28 3.82
C ALA A 56 11.25 -1.10 2.32
N LEU A 57 12.30 -1.31 1.52
CA LEU A 57 12.20 -1.33 0.07
C LEU A 57 11.30 -2.48 -0.40
N TRP A 58 11.51 -3.70 0.09
CA TRP A 58 10.72 -4.88 -0.28
C TRP A 58 9.23 -4.69 -0.02
N CYS A 59 8.86 -4.28 1.20
CA CYS A 59 7.46 -4.02 1.56
C CYS A 59 6.83 -2.92 0.70
N ARG A 60 7.59 -1.88 0.35
CA ARG A 60 7.11 -0.77 -0.49
C ARG A 60 6.89 -1.20 -1.94
N THR A 61 7.71 -2.12 -2.46
CA THR A 61 7.61 -2.61 -3.85
C THR A 61 6.73 -3.84 -4.00
N CYS A 62 6.15 -4.37 -2.92
CA CYS A 62 5.24 -5.50 -2.98
C CYS A 62 3.93 -5.11 -3.68
N THR A 63 3.67 -5.76 -4.82
CA THR A 63 2.46 -5.53 -5.63
C THR A 63 1.18 -5.89 -4.88
N ASP A 64 1.19 -6.99 -4.12
CA ASP A 64 0.01 -7.46 -3.40
C ASP A 64 -0.36 -6.50 -2.26
N CYS A 65 0.64 -5.95 -1.57
CA CYS A 65 0.42 -4.89 -0.59
C CYS A 65 -0.09 -3.61 -1.27
N ALA A 66 0.54 -3.19 -2.37
CA ALA A 66 0.17 -1.97 -3.08
C ALA A 66 -1.28 -2.02 -3.62
N CYS A 67 -1.73 -3.16 -4.12
CA CYS A 67 -3.11 -3.34 -4.61
C CYS A 67 -4.17 -3.28 -3.48
N ARG A 68 -3.78 -3.60 -2.23
CA ARG A 68 -4.69 -3.56 -1.07
C ARG A 68 -4.76 -2.18 -0.42
N VAL A 69 -3.70 -1.39 -0.53
CA VAL A 69 -3.67 -0.04 0.03
C VAL A 69 -4.47 0.88 -0.88
N GLY A 70 -5.63 1.30 -0.41
CA GLY A 70 -6.43 2.31 -1.10
C GLY A 70 -5.65 3.62 -1.28
N PRO A 71 -5.97 4.42 -2.32
CA PRO A 71 -5.29 5.69 -2.56
C PRO A 71 -5.37 6.56 -1.30
N LYS A 72 -4.23 7.10 -0.87
CA LYS A 72 -4.20 8.11 0.19
C LYS A 72 -5.12 9.25 -0.27
N LYS A 73 -6.18 9.51 0.49
CA LYS A 73 -7.06 10.66 0.26
C LYS A 73 -6.25 11.92 0.53
N THR A 74 -5.53 12.42 -0.47
CA THR A 74 -5.03 13.78 -0.43
C THR A 74 -6.25 14.68 -0.58
N PRO A 75 -6.49 15.61 0.36
CA PRO A 75 -7.58 16.56 0.22
C PRO A 75 -7.34 17.34 -1.06
N ARG A 76 -8.18 17.11 -2.07
CA ARG A 76 -8.22 17.96 -3.25
C ARG A 76 -8.90 19.26 -2.84
N ALA A 77 -8.45 20.39 -3.38
CA ALA A 77 -9.18 21.64 -3.23
C ALA A 77 -10.63 21.42 -3.66
N ALA A 78 -11.58 22.02 -2.94
CA ALA A 78 -12.97 21.99 -3.33
C ALA A 78 -13.11 22.50 -4.77
N MET A 79 -14.05 21.93 -5.52
CA MET A 79 -14.36 22.41 -6.86
C MET A 79 -14.76 23.89 -6.76
N GLY A 80 -13.99 24.76 -7.41
CA GLY A 80 -14.30 26.19 -7.46
C GLY A 80 -15.47 26.48 -8.40
N THR A 81 -16.16 27.59 -8.15
CA THR A 81 -17.15 28.10 -9.11
C THR A 81 -16.43 28.79 -10.27
N VAL A 82 -16.83 28.47 -11.50
CA VAL A 82 -16.37 29.21 -12.67
C VAL A 82 -17.26 30.44 -12.83
N ARG A 83 -16.64 31.63 -12.88
CA ARG A 83 -17.37 32.88 -13.16
C ARG A 83 -17.85 32.88 -14.61
N VAL A 84 -19.12 33.24 -14.80
CA VAL A 84 -19.75 33.55 -16.09
C VAL A 84 -20.26 34.98 -16.02
N GLY A 85 -20.11 35.74 -17.11
CA GLY A 85 -20.54 37.12 -17.29
C GLY A 85 -21.89 37.29 -17.99
N ALA A 86 -22.44 36.26 -18.64
CA ALA A 86 -23.72 36.35 -19.35
C ALA A 86 -24.55 35.05 -19.30
N PRO A 87 -25.88 35.12 -19.46
CA PRO A 87 -26.72 33.94 -19.64
C PRO A 87 -26.27 33.09 -20.84
N MET A 88 -26.37 31.77 -20.72
CA MET A 88 -25.99 30.79 -21.77
C MET A 88 -24.50 30.77 -22.15
N GLU A 89 -23.64 31.48 -21.43
CA GLU A 89 -22.18 31.48 -21.69
C GLU A 89 -21.53 30.13 -21.39
N ARG A 90 -22.08 29.37 -20.43
CA ARG A 90 -21.60 28.01 -20.11
C ARG A 90 -22.75 27.09 -19.76
N ILE A 91 -22.77 25.92 -20.39
CA ILE A 91 -23.73 24.84 -20.14
C ILE A 91 -22.93 23.60 -19.75
N ALA A 92 -23.25 23.02 -18.60
CA ALA A 92 -22.75 21.71 -18.19
C ALA A 92 -23.86 20.69 -18.38
N LEU A 93 -23.53 19.57 -19.04
CA LEU A 93 -24.44 18.45 -19.27
C LEU A 93 -23.81 17.23 -18.63
N ASP A 94 -24.63 16.44 -17.92
CA ASP A 94 -24.23 15.15 -17.35
C ASP A 94 -25.34 14.14 -17.62
N ILE A 95 -24.96 12.87 -17.75
CA ILE A 95 -25.90 11.79 -18.03
C ILE A 95 -26.25 11.12 -16.70
N MET A 96 -27.53 11.09 -16.37
CA MET A 96 -28.04 10.39 -15.20
C MET A 96 -28.49 8.98 -15.58
N GLY A 97 -28.02 7.96 -14.85
CA GLY A 97 -28.52 6.59 -15.05
C GLY A 97 -27.85 5.53 -14.17
N PRO A 98 -28.45 4.32 -14.10
CA PRO A 98 -29.74 3.94 -14.70
C PRO A 98 -30.94 4.49 -13.90
N LEU A 99 -32.00 4.89 -14.61
CA LEU A 99 -33.27 5.33 -14.02
C LEU A 99 -34.31 4.21 -14.09
N ASN A 100 -35.33 4.27 -13.25
CA ASN A 100 -36.45 3.34 -13.32
C ASN A 100 -37.28 3.62 -14.59
N GLU A 101 -37.80 2.56 -15.21
CA GLU A 101 -38.79 2.69 -16.29
C GLU A 101 -39.99 3.50 -15.78
N THR A 102 -40.33 4.54 -16.53
CA THR A 102 -41.57 5.29 -16.28
C THR A 102 -42.77 4.48 -16.76
N ASP A 103 -43.98 4.78 -16.27
CA ASP A 103 -45.23 4.11 -16.71
C ASP A 103 -45.48 4.16 -18.24
N ARG A 104 -44.79 5.09 -18.92
CA ARG A 104 -44.79 5.24 -20.38
C ARG A 104 -43.80 4.31 -21.10
N LYS A 105 -43.06 3.48 -20.37
CA LYS A 105 -42.00 2.58 -20.88
C LYS A 105 -40.93 3.32 -21.67
N ASN A 106 -40.46 4.44 -21.13
CA ASN A 106 -39.24 5.07 -21.62
C ASN A 106 -38.07 4.47 -20.84
N ASP A 107 -37.20 3.76 -21.55
CA ASP A 107 -35.91 3.23 -21.07
C ASP A 107 -34.88 4.35 -20.85
#